data_AF-A0A836PKM1-F1
#
_entry.id   AF-A0A836PKM1-F1
#
_cell.length_a   1.000
_cell.length_b   1.000
_cell.length_c   1.000
_cell.angle_alpha   90.00
_cell.angle_beta   90.00
_cell.angle_gamma   90.00
#
_symmetry.space_group_name_H-M   'P 1'
#
loop_
_entity.id
_entity.type
_entity.pdbx_description
1 polymer ?
#
loop_
_entity_poly.entity_id
_entity_poly.type
_entity_poly.pdbx_seq_one_letter_code
_entity_poly.pdbx_strand_id
1 'polypeptide(L)'
;ALADSDDFIRAALIPLFHDFNGANLFGQENLLQRFVTLVNDIAQGDILFKHRFFLKPESSFPVLVSGDALILNPEGYHRFNKIVTTFTQVDVDAVMVFISEYKSLMQIVFEQFSHADDYTLDKMLLKSIDAVLAAPIVWEEIQLIKKLSRYQFANPNYEALSGVEKQMIRLGPANTSAVQEKLKLFRARLLELER
;
A
#
# COMPACT_ATOMS: atom_id res chain seq x y z
N ALA A 1 -12.81 16.23 -16.45
CA ALA A 1 -11.76 16.93 -15.67
C ALA A 1 -10.69 15.94 -15.18
N LEU A 2 -10.97 15.01 -14.25
CA LEU A 2 -9.95 14.02 -13.82
C LEU A 2 -9.66 12.94 -14.89
N ALA A 3 -10.69 12.39 -15.53
CA ALA A 3 -10.50 11.42 -16.62
C ALA A 3 -9.70 12.00 -17.81
N ASP A 4 -9.87 13.30 -18.10
CA ASP A 4 -9.11 14.00 -19.16
C ASP A 4 -7.65 14.30 -18.77
N SER A 5 -7.29 14.10 -17.50
CA SER A 5 -5.93 14.33 -16.99
C SER A 5 -5.09 13.06 -16.85
N ASP A 6 -5.70 11.88 -17.03
CA ASP A 6 -5.03 10.59 -16.83
C ASP A 6 -3.82 10.40 -17.74
N ASP A 7 -3.88 10.85 -19.01
CA ASP A 7 -2.76 10.73 -19.94
C ASP A 7 -1.54 11.55 -19.50
N PHE A 8 -1.79 12.77 -19.00
CA PHE A 8 -0.76 13.64 -18.47
C PHE A 8 -0.17 13.09 -17.17
N ILE A 9 -1.03 12.66 -16.24
CA ILE A 9 -0.63 12.03 -14.98
C ILE A 9 0.20 10.76 -15.25
N ARG A 10 -0.24 9.94 -16.21
CA ARG A 10 0.48 8.73 -16.62
C ARG A 10 1.86 9.07 -17.19
N ALA A 11 1.95 10.07 -18.07
CA ALA A 11 3.21 10.51 -18.63
C ALA A 11 4.19 11.01 -17.55
N ALA A 12 3.69 11.65 -16.49
CA ALA A 12 4.50 12.08 -15.35
C ALA A 12 4.85 10.95 -14.38
N LEU A 13 4.01 9.91 -14.25
CA LEU A 13 4.29 8.74 -13.42
C LEU A 13 5.34 7.81 -14.04
N ILE A 14 5.33 7.60 -15.36
CA ILE A 14 6.22 6.63 -16.04
C ILE A 14 7.71 6.84 -15.66
N PRO A 15 8.27 8.07 -15.69
CA PRO A 15 9.65 8.32 -15.28
C PRO A 15 9.95 8.02 -13.80
N LEU A 16 8.96 8.04 -12.93
CA LEU A 16 9.16 7.73 -11.50
C LEU A 16 9.35 6.22 -11.26
N PHE A 17 8.96 5.39 -12.22
CA PHE A 17 8.90 3.94 -12.11
C PHE A 17 9.60 3.23 -13.28
N HIS A 18 10.85 3.62 -13.57
CA HIS A 18 11.63 3.14 -14.73
C HIS A 18 11.70 1.61 -14.90
N ASP A 19 11.79 0.84 -13.80
CA ASP A 19 11.88 -0.62 -13.83
C ASP A 19 10.51 -1.33 -13.77
N PHE A 20 9.42 -0.56 -13.69
CA PHE A 20 8.09 -1.12 -13.59
C PHE A 20 7.47 -1.30 -14.97
N ASN A 21 7.46 -2.55 -15.44
CA ASN A 21 6.52 -2.99 -16.48
C ASN A 21 5.10 -3.00 -15.88
N GLY A 22 4.55 -1.79 -15.71
CA GLY A 22 3.32 -1.48 -15.00
C GLY A 22 2.08 -1.45 -15.87
N ALA A 23 2.02 -2.24 -16.94
CA ALA A 23 0.87 -2.28 -17.85
C ALA A 23 -0.48 -2.42 -17.10
N ASN A 24 -0.49 -3.13 -15.96
CA ASN A 24 -1.68 -3.28 -15.12
C ASN A 24 -1.95 -2.09 -14.17
N LEU A 25 -0.93 -1.34 -13.76
CA LEU A 25 -1.07 -0.18 -12.86
C LEU A 25 -1.38 1.09 -13.64
N PHE A 26 -0.61 1.34 -14.69
CA PHE A 26 -0.71 2.55 -15.52
C PHE A 26 -1.76 2.42 -16.61
N GLY A 27 -2.14 1.19 -17.02
CA GLY A 27 -3.19 0.97 -18.01
C GLY A 27 -4.61 1.20 -17.50
N GLN A 28 -4.78 1.62 -16.24
CA GLN A 28 -6.09 1.91 -15.65
C GLN A 28 -6.45 3.38 -15.79
N GLU A 29 -7.74 3.67 -15.85
CA GLU A 29 -8.29 5.02 -15.72
C GLU A 29 -8.39 5.44 -14.25
N ASN A 30 -8.46 6.75 -14.04
CA ASN A 30 -8.55 7.47 -12.78
C ASN A 30 -7.36 7.16 -11.85
N LEU A 31 -6.14 7.25 -12.38
CA LEU A 31 -4.91 6.83 -11.69
C LEU A 31 -4.74 7.57 -10.35
N LEU A 32 -4.91 8.89 -10.38
CA LEU A 32 -4.77 9.72 -9.18
C LEU A 32 -5.90 9.46 -8.18
N GLN A 33 -7.12 9.25 -8.66
CA GLN A 33 -8.24 8.93 -7.78
C GLN A 33 -8.03 7.61 -7.04
N ARG A 34 -7.55 6.58 -7.74
CA ARG A 34 -7.21 5.28 -7.15
C ARG A 34 -6.10 5.40 -6.12
N PHE A 35 -5.07 6.18 -6.42
CA PHE A 35 -3.99 6.45 -5.49
C PHE A 35 -4.50 7.11 -4.21
N VAL A 36 -5.21 8.24 -4.30
CA VAL A 36 -5.74 8.96 -3.14
C VAL A 36 -6.73 8.09 -2.36
N THR A 37 -7.56 7.31 -3.05
CA THR A 37 -8.51 6.38 -2.41
C THR A 37 -7.79 5.28 -1.61
N LEU A 38 -6.73 4.69 -2.18
CA LEU A 38 -5.95 3.68 -1.49
C LEU A 38 -5.18 4.28 -0.29
N VAL A 39 -4.62 5.47 -0.44
CA VAL A 39 -3.96 6.21 0.66
C VAL A 39 -4.97 6.49 1.78
N ASN A 40 -6.18 6.91 1.45
CA ASN A 40 -7.24 7.12 2.44
C ASN A 40 -7.58 5.82 3.17
N ASP A 41 -7.82 4.70 2.47
CA ASP A 41 -8.07 3.39 3.10
C ASP A 41 -6.95 3.07 4.11
N ILE A 42 -5.69 3.20 3.69
CA ILE A 42 -4.52 2.91 4.53
C ILE A 42 -4.48 3.83 5.75
N ALA A 43 -4.78 5.12 5.59
CA ALA A 43 -4.86 6.08 6.70
C ALA A 43 -5.98 5.74 7.70
N GLN A 44 -6.99 4.96 7.32
CA GLN A 44 -8.00 4.43 8.23
C GLN A 44 -7.64 3.05 8.80
N GLY A 45 -6.45 2.52 8.49
CA GLY A 45 -6.02 1.17 8.90
C GLY A 45 -6.61 0.05 8.02
N ASP A 46 -7.29 0.41 6.94
CA ASP A 46 -7.93 -0.52 6.03
C ASP A 46 -7.12 -0.76 4.75
N ILE A 47 -7.42 -1.87 4.09
CA ILE A 47 -7.00 -2.09 2.71
C ILE A 47 -8.12 -2.85 2.01
N LEU A 48 -8.97 -2.14 1.26
CA LEU A 48 -10.15 -2.74 0.65
C LEU A 48 -9.81 -3.38 -0.69
N PHE A 49 -10.33 -4.60 -0.95
CA PHE A 49 -9.97 -5.35 -2.15
C PHE A 49 -10.32 -4.58 -3.43
N LYS A 50 -11.51 -3.97 -3.46
CA LYS A 50 -11.98 -3.13 -4.57
C LYS A 50 -11.11 -1.90 -4.85
N HIS A 51 -10.34 -1.42 -3.87
CA HIS A 51 -9.48 -0.25 -4.04
C HIS A 51 -8.02 -0.62 -4.31
N ARG A 52 -7.64 -1.90 -4.18
CA ARG A 52 -6.28 -2.40 -4.50
C ARG A 52 -6.21 -3.46 -5.59
N PHE A 53 -7.32 -3.78 -6.26
CA PHE A 53 -7.37 -4.94 -7.16
C PHE A 53 -6.35 -4.84 -8.30
N PHE A 54 -5.96 -3.62 -8.70
CA PHE A 54 -4.93 -3.36 -9.71
C PHE A 54 -3.51 -3.73 -9.23
N LEU A 55 -3.31 -3.95 -7.92
CA LEU A 55 -2.10 -4.46 -7.29
C LEU A 55 -2.20 -5.95 -6.92
N LYS A 56 -3.30 -6.62 -7.30
CA LYS A 56 -3.52 -8.02 -6.93
C LYS A 56 -2.45 -8.91 -7.59
N PRO A 57 -1.71 -9.73 -6.83
CA PRO A 57 -0.84 -10.73 -7.43
C PRO A 57 -1.63 -11.79 -8.18
N GLU A 58 -1.05 -12.33 -9.26
CA GLU A 58 -1.73 -13.26 -10.18
C GLU A 58 -2.13 -14.59 -9.52
N SER A 59 -1.35 -15.07 -8.56
CA SER A 59 -1.58 -16.33 -7.84
C SER A 59 -2.26 -16.13 -6.48
N SER A 60 -2.93 -17.16 -5.98
CA SER A 60 -3.41 -17.22 -4.60
C SER A 60 -2.24 -17.28 -3.61
N PHE A 61 -2.47 -16.90 -2.35
CA PHE A 61 -1.45 -17.05 -1.31
C PHE A 61 -1.35 -18.55 -0.92
N PRO A 62 -0.18 -19.19 -1.04
CA PRO A 62 -0.02 -20.61 -0.72
C PRO A 62 -0.13 -20.88 0.79
N VAL A 63 -0.65 -22.05 1.14
CA VAL A 63 -0.77 -22.54 2.52
C VAL A 63 -0.12 -23.91 2.60
N LEU A 64 0.71 -24.14 3.62
CA LEU A 64 1.27 -25.45 3.93
C LEU A 64 0.36 -26.17 4.91
N VAL A 65 0.23 -27.49 4.72
CA VAL A 65 -0.45 -28.38 5.67
C VAL A 65 0.63 -29.22 6.36
N SER A 66 0.75 -29.09 7.68
CA SER A 66 1.71 -29.83 8.49
C SER A 66 0.97 -30.56 9.61
N GLY A 67 0.67 -31.85 9.40
CA GLY A 67 -0.28 -32.58 10.25
C GLY A 67 -1.65 -31.92 10.22
N ASP A 68 -2.16 -31.54 11.39
CA ASP A 68 -3.43 -30.81 11.55
C ASP A 68 -3.27 -29.28 11.48
N ALA A 69 -2.03 -28.77 11.40
CA ALA A 69 -1.77 -27.33 11.34
C ALA A 69 -1.79 -26.81 9.90
N LEU A 70 -2.36 -25.62 9.73
CA LEU A 70 -2.26 -24.82 8.51
C LEU A 70 -1.23 -23.72 8.76
N ILE A 71 -0.27 -23.58 7.87
CA ILE A 71 0.82 -22.61 8.00
C ILE A 71 0.81 -21.68 6.80
N LEU A 72 0.99 -20.38 7.05
CA LEU A 72 1.21 -19.39 6.00
C LEU A 72 2.53 -19.72 5.31
N ASN A 73 2.48 -20.09 4.03
CA ASN A 73 3.66 -20.51 3.30
C ASN A 73 4.54 -19.28 2.95
N PRO A 74 5.80 -19.20 3.41
CA PRO A 74 6.69 -18.08 3.09
C PRO A 74 6.91 -17.87 1.58
N GLU A 75 6.77 -18.90 0.75
CA GLU A 75 6.81 -18.77 -0.72
C GLU A 75 5.80 -17.73 -1.24
N GLY A 76 4.69 -17.54 -0.50
CA GLY A 76 3.67 -16.55 -0.82
C GLY A 76 4.14 -15.10 -0.75
N TYR A 77 5.26 -14.82 -0.05
CA TYR A 77 5.83 -13.48 0.03
C TYR A 77 6.39 -13.02 -1.32
N HIS A 78 6.93 -13.94 -2.13
CA HIS A 78 7.50 -13.63 -3.46
C HIS A 78 6.51 -12.99 -4.43
N ARG A 79 5.21 -13.23 -4.21
CA ARG A 79 4.10 -12.60 -4.94
C ARG A 79 4.14 -11.07 -4.91
N PHE A 80 4.77 -10.49 -3.89
CA PHE A 80 4.87 -9.05 -3.69
C PHE A 80 6.25 -8.48 -4.05
N ASN A 81 7.25 -9.31 -4.34
CA ASN A 81 8.63 -8.84 -4.53
C ASN A 81 8.73 -7.80 -5.65
N LYS A 82 8.08 -8.05 -6.80
CA LYS A 82 8.15 -7.12 -7.94
C LYS A 82 7.60 -5.73 -7.59
N ILE A 83 6.43 -5.68 -6.96
CA ILE A 83 5.80 -4.41 -6.59
C ILE A 83 6.57 -3.70 -5.47
N VAL A 84 7.07 -4.44 -4.48
CA VAL A 84 7.85 -3.88 -3.37
C VAL A 84 9.19 -3.35 -3.88
N THR A 85 9.90 -4.11 -4.70
CA THR A 85 11.19 -3.70 -5.29
C THR A 85 11.02 -2.40 -6.06
N THR A 86 10.00 -2.35 -6.93
CA THR A 86 9.64 -1.14 -7.68
C THR A 86 9.41 0.06 -6.77
N PHE A 87 8.58 -0.10 -5.74
CA PHE A 87 8.29 0.97 -4.79
C PHE A 87 9.54 1.43 -4.04
N THR A 88 10.41 0.51 -3.64
CA THR A 88 11.63 0.84 -2.89
C THR A 88 12.69 1.56 -3.72
N GLN A 89 12.66 1.39 -5.05
CA GLN A 89 13.61 1.99 -5.98
C GLN A 89 13.26 3.41 -6.43
N VAL A 90 12.02 3.87 -6.25
CA VAL A 90 11.59 5.21 -6.71
C VAL A 90 12.44 6.32 -6.09
N ASP A 91 12.73 7.38 -6.82
CA ASP A 91 13.36 8.56 -6.24
C ASP A 91 12.34 9.28 -5.35
N VAL A 92 12.67 9.43 -4.05
CA VAL A 92 11.76 10.05 -3.08
C VAL A 92 11.53 11.51 -3.43
N ASP A 93 12.57 12.26 -3.80
CA ASP A 93 12.44 13.68 -4.13
C ASP A 93 11.64 13.89 -5.41
N ALA A 94 11.86 13.06 -6.43
CA ALA A 94 11.07 13.13 -7.65
C ALA A 94 9.57 12.84 -7.39
N VAL A 95 9.26 11.88 -6.53
CA VAL A 95 7.87 11.61 -6.12
C VAL A 95 7.30 12.77 -5.29
N MET A 96 8.09 13.41 -4.43
CA MET A 96 7.64 14.58 -3.67
C MET A 96 7.34 15.78 -4.58
N VAL A 97 8.15 15.99 -5.63
CA VAL A 97 7.87 16.99 -6.67
C VAL A 97 6.54 16.67 -7.37
N PHE A 98 6.33 15.42 -7.78
CA PHE A 98 5.05 14.99 -8.34
C PHE A 98 3.88 15.24 -7.37
N ILE A 99 4.03 14.89 -6.08
CA ILE A 99 2.96 15.13 -5.10
C ILE A 99 2.62 16.62 -5.01
N SER A 100 3.64 17.48 -5.01
CA SER A 100 3.46 18.94 -4.99
C SER A 100 2.79 19.47 -6.25
N GLU A 101 3.23 19.05 -7.43
CA GLU A 101 2.69 19.49 -8.72
C GLU A 101 1.21 19.12 -8.90
N TYR A 102 0.83 17.93 -8.44
CA TYR A 102 -0.52 17.39 -8.61
C TYR A 102 -1.39 17.57 -7.36
N LYS A 103 -0.94 18.35 -6.37
CA LYS A 103 -1.62 18.51 -5.07
C LYS A 103 -3.06 18.99 -5.23
N SER A 104 -3.34 19.95 -6.10
CA SER A 104 -4.70 20.45 -6.34
C SER A 104 -5.64 19.38 -6.90
N LEU A 105 -5.15 18.48 -7.77
CA LEU A 105 -5.97 17.39 -8.29
C LEU A 105 -6.20 16.31 -7.23
N MET A 106 -5.20 16.01 -6.40
CA MET A 106 -5.38 15.12 -5.24
C MET A 106 -6.36 15.70 -4.23
N GLN A 107 -6.34 17.01 -4.02
CA GLN A 107 -7.26 17.74 -3.13
C GLN A 107 -8.71 17.57 -3.59
N ILE A 108 -9.00 17.65 -4.89
CA ILE A 108 -10.35 17.41 -5.44
C ILE A 108 -10.86 16.00 -5.10
N VAL A 109 -9.98 15.00 -5.13
CA VAL A 109 -10.35 13.62 -4.76
C VAL A 109 -10.52 13.50 -3.25
N PHE A 110 -9.60 14.10 -2.47
CA PHE A 110 -9.64 14.11 -1.01
C PHE A 110 -10.97 14.69 -0.48
N GLU A 111 -11.45 15.77 -1.07
CA GLU A 111 -12.71 16.43 -0.69
C GLU A 111 -13.97 15.58 -0.99
N GLN A 112 -13.85 14.50 -1.75
CA GLN A 112 -14.95 13.54 -1.96
C GLN A 112 -15.17 12.66 -0.72
N PHE A 113 -14.18 12.54 0.16
CA PHE A 113 -14.30 11.80 1.41
C PHE A 113 -14.88 12.71 2.50
N SER A 114 -15.82 12.18 3.27
CA SER A 114 -16.37 12.87 4.44
C SER A 114 -15.39 12.76 5.62
N HIS A 115 -14.52 13.76 5.76
CA HIS A 115 -13.62 13.92 6.90
C HIS A 115 -14.03 15.11 7.78
N ALA A 116 -13.44 15.20 8.98
CA ALA A 116 -13.57 16.40 9.80
C ALA A 116 -12.83 17.58 9.16
N ASP A 117 -13.31 18.80 9.40
CA ASP A 117 -12.81 20.02 8.74
C ASP A 117 -11.31 20.29 8.98
N ASP A 118 -10.75 19.80 10.10
CA ASP A 118 -9.34 19.97 10.43
C ASP A 118 -8.43 18.90 9.83
N TYR A 119 -9.01 17.88 9.18
CA TYR A 119 -8.27 16.81 8.52
C TYR A 119 -7.91 17.23 7.09
N THR A 120 -6.62 17.18 6.76
CA THR A 120 -6.08 17.65 5.47
C THR A 120 -5.51 16.50 4.66
N LEU A 121 -5.31 16.73 3.35
CA LEU A 121 -4.61 15.79 2.48
C LEU A 121 -3.21 15.42 3.01
N ASP A 122 -2.46 16.40 3.53
CA ASP A 122 -1.11 16.17 4.08
C ASP A 122 -1.17 15.30 5.35
N LYS A 123 -2.13 15.57 6.25
CA LYS A 123 -2.40 14.70 7.42
C LYS A 123 -2.78 13.29 7.00
N MET A 124 -3.56 13.13 5.93
CA MET A 124 -3.92 11.81 5.40
C MET A 124 -2.71 11.06 4.85
N LEU A 125 -1.85 11.74 4.08
CA LEU A 125 -0.60 11.16 3.58
C LEU A 125 0.28 10.69 4.76
N LEU A 126 0.53 11.55 5.75
CA LEU A 126 1.31 11.20 6.94
C LEU A 126 0.68 10.05 7.73
N LYS A 127 -0.63 10.09 7.99
CA LYS A 127 -1.33 9.04 8.72
C LYS A 127 -1.27 7.70 7.99
N SER A 128 -1.35 7.68 6.66
CA SER A 128 -1.20 6.47 5.86
C SER A 128 0.19 5.84 6.02
N ILE A 129 1.24 6.68 6.06
CA ILE A 129 2.61 6.22 6.29
C ILE A 129 2.73 5.65 7.70
N ASP A 130 2.24 6.39 8.70
CA ASP A 130 2.31 5.97 10.11
C ASP A 130 1.59 4.64 10.35
N ALA A 131 0.45 4.39 9.68
CA ALA A 131 -0.26 3.12 9.74
C ALA A 131 0.59 1.94 9.22
N VAL A 132 1.38 2.14 8.16
CA VAL A 132 2.29 1.11 7.64
C VAL A 132 3.52 0.94 8.54
N LEU A 133 4.06 2.03 9.08
CA LEU A 133 5.21 1.99 9.99
C LEU A 133 4.88 1.33 11.32
N ALA A 134 3.62 1.38 11.76
CA ALA A 134 3.17 0.70 12.99
C ALA A 134 3.10 -0.83 12.87
N ALA A 135 3.09 -1.37 11.64
CA ALA A 135 2.92 -2.80 11.42
C ALA A 135 4.11 -3.63 11.93
N PRO A 136 3.86 -4.80 12.54
CA PRO A 136 4.91 -5.66 13.04
C PRO A 136 5.67 -6.35 11.90
N ILE A 137 6.97 -6.57 12.10
CA ILE A 137 7.80 -7.44 11.26
C ILE A 137 7.88 -8.81 11.94
N VAL A 138 7.23 -9.81 11.34
CA VAL A 138 7.12 -11.17 11.90
C VAL A 138 8.05 -12.11 11.13
N TRP A 139 9.00 -12.73 11.85
CA TRP A 139 9.98 -13.68 11.29
C TRP A 139 9.64 -15.13 11.62
N GLU A 140 8.86 -15.34 12.68
CA GLU A 140 8.40 -16.65 13.10
C GLU A 140 7.37 -17.26 12.14
N GLU A 141 7.18 -18.56 12.27
CA GLU A 141 6.14 -19.30 11.57
C GLU A 141 4.75 -18.80 11.97
N ILE A 142 3.88 -18.59 10.98
CA ILE A 142 2.53 -18.08 11.20
C ILE A 142 1.52 -19.19 10.95
N GLN A 143 0.87 -19.63 12.02
CA GLN A 143 -0.25 -20.57 11.93
C GLN A 143 -1.53 -19.88 11.47
N LEU A 144 -2.32 -20.62 10.71
CA LEU A 144 -3.59 -20.22 10.14
C LEU A 144 -4.71 -21.12 10.65
N ILE A 145 -5.92 -20.57 10.68
CA ILE A 145 -7.15 -21.34 10.81
C ILE A 145 -8.01 -21.10 9.58
N LYS A 146 -8.70 -22.15 9.11
CA LYS A 146 -9.66 -22.04 8.01
C LYS A 146 -11.04 -21.79 8.59
N LYS A 147 -11.60 -20.61 8.36
CA LYS A 147 -12.96 -20.24 8.74
C LYS A 147 -13.78 -20.00 7.47
N LEU A 148 -14.75 -20.88 7.21
CA LEU A 148 -15.48 -20.94 5.95
C LEU A 148 -14.51 -21.07 4.75
N SER A 149 -14.58 -20.13 3.79
CA SER A 149 -13.70 -20.06 2.62
C SER A 149 -12.47 -19.18 2.80
N ARG A 150 -12.21 -18.67 4.01
CA ARG A 150 -11.11 -17.74 4.30
C ARG A 150 -10.12 -18.31 5.32
N TYR A 151 -8.87 -17.89 5.19
CA TYR A 151 -7.84 -18.12 6.19
C TYR A 151 -7.76 -16.91 7.12
N GLN A 152 -7.61 -17.18 8.41
CA GLN A 152 -7.36 -16.22 9.47
C GLN A 152 -6.06 -16.58 10.18
N PHE A 153 -5.40 -15.61 10.80
CA PHE A 153 -4.27 -15.90 11.67
C PHE A 153 -4.78 -16.65 12.92
N ALA A 154 -4.09 -17.73 13.28
CA ALA A 154 -4.42 -18.49 14.47
C ALA A 154 -4.10 -17.70 15.76
N ASN A 155 -3.06 -16.87 15.71
CA ASN A 155 -2.70 -15.95 16.80
C ASN A 155 -3.74 -14.82 16.90
N PRO A 156 -4.48 -14.71 18.03
CA PRO A 156 -5.51 -13.68 18.20
C PRO A 156 -4.97 -12.26 18.11
N ASN A 157 -3.71 -12.03 18.53
CA ASN A 157 -3.09 -10.70 18.45
C ASN A 157 -2.89 -10.30 16.99
N TYR A 158 -2.43 -11.21 16.13
CA TYR A 158 -2.30 -10.94 14.69
C TYR A 158 -3.66 -10.81 14.00
N GLU A 159 -4.66 -11.60 14.44
CA GLU A 159 -6.01 -11.51 13.88
C GLU A 159 -6.76 -10.25 14.35
N ALA A 160 -6.34 -9.61 15.44
CA ALA A 160 -6.89 -8.33 15.88
C ALA A 160 -6.27 -7.11 15.17
N LEU A 161 -5.13 -7.28 14.48
CA LEU A 161 -4.47 -6.22 13.74
C LEU A 161 -5.37 -5.63 12.64
N SER A 162 -5.10 -4.38 12.29
CA SER A 162 -5.76 -3.67 11.20
C SER A 162 -5.52 -4.33 9.84
N GLY A 163 -6.33 -3.95 8.83
CA GLY A 163 -6.19 -4.47 7.48
C GLY A 163 -4.80 -4.23 6.89
N VAL A 164 -4.24 -3.04 7.14
CA VAL A 164 -2.89 -2.64 6.72
C VAL A 164 -1.84 -3.50 7.39
N GLU A 165 -1.86 -3.62 8.72
CA GLU A 165 -0.86 -4.39 9.46
C GLU A 165 -0.88 -5.88 9.08
N LYS A 166 -2.07 -6.47 8.91
CA LYS A 166 -2.20 -7.83 8.38
C LYS A 166 -1.67 -7.95 6.95
N GLN A 167 -1.81 -6.91 6.13
CA GLN A 167 -1.25 -6.91 4.79
C GLN A 167 0.29 -6.86 4.83
N MET A 168 0.89 -6.09 5.73
CA MET A 168 2.34 -6.08 5.93
C MET A 168 2.84 -7.47 6.35
N ILE A 169 2.17 -8.15 7.29
CA ILE A 169 2.49 -9.55 7.60
C ILE A 169 2.47 -10.44 6.35
N ARG A 170 1.50 -10.25 5.45
CA ARG A 170 1.42 -11.00 4.18
C ARG A 170 2.48 -10.61 3.15
N LEU A 171 3.11 -9.44 3.25
CA LEU A 171 4.28 -9.13 2.42
C LEU A 171 5.49 -9.98 2.83
N GLY A 172 5.53 -10.44 4.07
CA GLY A 172 6.67 -11.10 4.68
C GLY A 172 7.64 -10.10 5.30
N PRO A 173 8.57 -10.58 6.15
CA PRO A 173 9.41 -9.71 6.97
C PRO A 173 10.35 -8.83 6.13
N ALA A 174 11.00 -9.40 5.11
CA ALA A 174 11.94 -8.68 4.26
C ALA A 174 11.26 -7.55 3.46
N ASN A 175 10.13 -7.86 2.82
CA ASN A 175 9.37 -6.86 2.06
C ASN A 175 8.77 -5.78 2.97
N THR A 176 8.25 -6.16 4.13
CA THR A 176 7.72 -5.19 5.11
C THR A 176 8.80 -4.23 5.58
N SER A 177 9.97 -4.76 5.94
CA SER A 177 11.11 -3.94 6.34
C SER A 177 11.51 -2.96 5.22
N ALA A 178 11.62 -3.43 3.98
CA ALA A 178 12.00 -2.58 2.85
C ALA A 178 10.96 -1.46 2.57
N VAL A 179 9.66 -1.78 2.64
CA VAL A 179 8.58 -0.79 2.51
C VAL A 179 8.66 0.25 3.64
N GLN A 180 8.81 -0.21 4.89
CA GLN A 180 8.89 0.69 6.05
C GLN A 180 10.10 1.62 5.97
N GLU A 181 11.28 1.12 5.61
CA GLU A 181 12.48 1.97 5.43
C GLU A 181 12.27 3.03 4.34
N LYS A 182 11.66 2.66 3.20
CA LYS A 182 11.34 3.63 2.15
C LYS A 182 10.35 4.68 2.63
N LEU A 183 9.32 4.27 3.35
CA LEU A 183 8.29 5.18 3.86
C LEU A 183 8.80 6.13 4.94
N LYS A 184 9.82 5.76 5.72
CA LYS A 184 10.49 6.69 6.65
C LYS A 184 11.10 7.89 5.90
N LEU A 185 11.66 7.67 4.71
CA LEU A 185 12.20 8.74 3.87
C LEU A 185 11.09 9.67 3.38
N PHE A 186 9.99 9.11 2.87
CA PHE A 186 8.81 9.89 2.47
C PHE A 186 8.23 10.71 3.62
N ARG A 187 8.12 10.11 4.81
CA ARG A 187 7.64 10.77 6.01
C ARG A 187 8.51 11.96 6.39
N ALA A 188 9.83 11.80 6.35
CA ALA A 188 10.76 12.89 6.64
C ALA A 188 10.54 14.08 5.69
N ARG A 189 10.42 13.81 4.39
CA ARG A 189 10.19 14.86 3.37
C ARG A 189 8.84 15.55 3.52
N LEU A 190 7.77 14.82 3.84
CA LEU A 190 6.46 15.42 4.10
C LEU A 190 6.50 16.39 5.29
N LEU A 191 7.16 16.00 6.39
CA LEU A 191 7.29 16.85 7.59
C LEU A 191 8.18 18.08 7.36
N GLU A 192 9.08 18.05 6.39
CA GLU A 192 9.87 19.23 6.00
C GLU A 192 9.05 20.25 5.21
N LEU A 193 8.06 19.80 4.42
CA LEU A 193 7.18 20.68 3.65
C LEU A 193 6.09 21.36 4.51
N GLU A 194 5.80 20.83 5.70
CA GLU A 194 4.87 21.42 6.66
C GLU A 194 5.50 22.53 7.54
N ARG A 195 6.82 22.71 7.46
CA ARG A 195 7.57 23.74 8.22
C ARG A 195 7.67 25.05 7.44
#